data_AF-A0A838DDY4-F1
#
_entry.id   AF-A0A838DDY4-F1
#
_cell.length_a   1.000
_cell.length_b   1.000
_cell.length_c   1.000
_cell.angle_alpha   90.00
_cell.angle_beta   90.00
_cell.angle_gamma   90.00
#
_symmetry.space_group_name_H-M   'P 1'
#
loop_
_entity.id
_entity.type
_entity.pdbx_description
1 polymer ?
#
loop_
_entity_poly.entity_id
_entity_poly.type
_entity_poly.pdbx_seq_one_letter_code
_entity_poly.pdbx_strand_id
1 'polypeptide(L)'
;KKYEDIYPLNFRCPNWQELWDEMTSIILFWAERGVRIFRVDNPHTKPVPFWEYLISRVRDRFPDTIFLSEAFTKPKMMQALAKAGFTQSYTYFTWRNTKQEFTEYFTELTQTDMRDYFRGNLWPNTPDILPVHLQTGGRPAFMIRAVLAATLSSVYGIYSGFELCENAPLPGREEYLDSEKYQWKERDWNAPGNIKEWITRINRIRQQNRALHLYDNLRFYHSDNENILFYGKMTPARDSIILVVVNLDAHQTHNSYIHVPVAEFGAMESDTYQVHDLLTDARYTWHGSRNYVELDPLTQPAHIFRVRRLVGEDRFA
;
A
#
# COMPACT_ATOMS: atom_id res chain seq x y z
N LYS A 1 -12.80 17.90 -12.28
CA LYS A 1 -13.77 16.97 -12.92
C LYS A 1 -15.15 17.61 -12.85
N LYS A 2 -16.03 17.32 -13.81
CA LYS A 2 -17.46 17.66 -13.77
C LYS A 2 -18.24 16.35 -13.81
N TYR A 3 -19.38 16.29 -13.14
CA TYR A 3 -20.26 15.13 -13.10
C TYR A 3 -21.67 15.62 -13.41
N GLU A 4 -22.04 15.62 -14.70
CA GLU A 4 -23.34 16.13 -15.17
C GLU A 4 -24.52 15.20 -14.84
N ASP A 5 -24.24 13.95 -14.46
CA ASP A 5 -25.18 12.85 -14.23
C ASP A 5 -25.63 12.69 -12.77
N ILE A 6 -25.05 13.46 -11.83
CA ILE A 6 -25.33 13.35 -10.39
C ILE A 6 -25.55 14.73 -9.74
N TYR A 7 -26.41 14.77 -8.72
CA TYR A 7 -26.61 15.96 -7.88
C TYR A 7 -26.02 15.79 -6.47
N PRO A 8 -25.34 16.81 -5.92
CA PRO A 8 -24.89 16.78 -4.54
C PRO A 8 -26.07 16.90 -3.57
N LEU A 9 -26.03 16.13 -2.48
CA LEU A 9 -26.99 16.28 -1.39
C LEU A 9 -26.69 17.54 -0.56
N ASN A 10 -27.74 18.26 -0.18
CA ASN A 10 -27.64 19.42 0.71
C ASN A 10 -27.72 18.98 2.19
N PHE A 11 -26.56 18.77 2.82
CA PHE A 11 -26.45 18.38 4.23
C PHE A 11 -26.82 19.49 5.24
N ARG A 12 -27.24 20.66 4.76
CA ARG A 12 -27.67 21.82 5.57
C ARG A 12 -29.11 22.24 5.24
N CYS A 13 -29.91 21.32 4.71
CA CYS A 13 -31.34 21.56 4.50
C CYS A 13 -32.09 21.66 5.84
N PRO A 14 -33.34 22.15 5.86
CA PRO A 14 -34.15 22.20 7.09
C PRO A 14 -34.30 20.83 7.78
N ASN A 15 -34.32 19.74 6.99
CA ASN A 15 -34.49 18.36 7.45
C ASN A 15 -33.16 17.59 7.50
N TRP A 16 -32.08 18.25 7.93
CA TRP A 16 -30.74 17.65 7.90
C TRP A 16 -30.64 16.44 8.84
N GLN A 17 -31.39 16.40 9.95
CA GLN A 17 -31.36 15.30 10.90
C GLN A 17 -31.92 14.03 10.26
N GLU A 18 -33.07 14.13 9.63
CA GLU A 18 -33.71 13.04 8.91
C GLU A 18 -32.83 12.55 7.75
N LEU A 19 -32.15 13.47 7.05
CA LEU A 19 -31.17 13.09 6.03
C LEU A 19 -30.01 12.27 6.62
N TRP A 20 -29.46 12.68 7.76
CA TRP A 20 -28.34 11.97 8.39
C TRP A 20 -28.76 10.60 8.93
N ASP A 21 -29.96 10.52 9.51
CA ASP A 21 -30.55 9.27 9.98
C ASP A 21 -30.83 8.31 8.82
N GLU A 22 -31.37 8.80 7.71
CA GLU A 22 -31.64 7.96 6.53
C GLU A 22 -30.34 7.47 5.88
N MET A 23 -29.34 8.34 5.73
CA MET A 23 -28.03 7.90 5.22
C MET A 23 -27.39 6.84 6.14
N THR A 24 -27.60 6.95 7.45
CA THR A 24 -27.14 5.95 8.43
C THR A 24 -27.95 4.66 8.33
N SER A 25 -29.27 4.75 8.12
CA SER A 25 -30.19 3.61 7.96
C SER A 25 -29.77 2.72 6.79
N ILE A 26 -29.34 3.33 5.66
CA ILE A 26 -28.85 2.63 4.47
C ILE A 26 -27.59 1.82 4.79
N ILE A 27 -26.64 2.38 5.55
CA ILE A 27 -25.42 1.65 5.94
C ILE A 27 -25.74 0.50 6.90
N LEU A 28 -26.64 0.74 7.87
CA LEU A 28 -27.10 -0.29 8.79
C LEU A 28 -27.84 -1.43 8.07
N PHE A 29 -28.64 -1.13 7.05
CA PHE A 29 -29.33 -2.13 6.23
C PHE A 29 -28.36 -3.11 5.57
N TRP A 30 -27.23 -2.63 5.04
CA TRP A 30 -26.19 -3.47 4.46
C TRP A 30 -25.38 -4.21 5.52
N ALA A 31 -25.15 -3.58 6.67
CA ALA A 31 -24.50 -4.23 7.80
C ALA A 31 -25.36 -5.38 8.35
N GLU A 32 -26.67 -5.25 8.44
CA GLU A 32 -27.56 -6.35 8.81
C GLU A 32 -27.47 -7.56 7.86
N ARG A 33 -27.01 -7.33 6.62
CA ARG A 33 -26.78 -8.36 5.59
C ARG A 33 -25.35 -8.88 5.51
N GLY A 34 -24.52 -8.55 6.50
CA GLY A 34 -23.15 -9.06 6.61
C GLY A 34 -22.07 -8.22 5.92
N VAL A 35 -22.44 -7.08 5.29
CA VAL A 35 -21.42 -6.15 4.80
C VAL A 35 -20.72 -5.48 5.99
N ARG A 36 -19.39 -5.54 6.05
CA ARG A 36 -18.59 -4.97 7.15
C ARG A 36 -17.58 -3.93 6.71
N ILE A 37 -17.35 -3.78 5.41
CA ILE A 37 -16.34 -2.85 4.88
C ILE A 37 -17.03 -1.92 3.90
N PHE A 38 -16.94 -0.61 4.16
CA PHE A 38 -17.52 0.43 3.33
C PHE A 38 -16.41 1.34 2.79
N ARG A 39 -16.18 1.29 1.47
CA ARG A 39 -15.35 2.27 0.76
C ARG A 39 -16.22 3.48 0.46
N VAL A 40 -15.96 4.60 1.12
CA VAL A 40 -16.76 5.82 1.04
C VAL A 40 -16.13 6.75 0.01
N ASP A 41 -16.94 7.12 -0.99
CA ASP A 41 -16.55 7.99 -2.09
C ASP A 41 -16.46 9.47 -1.65
N ASN A 42 -15.33 10.11 -1.97
CA ASN A 42 -15.10 11.54 -1.78
C ASN A 42 -15.66 12.14 -0.46
N PRO A 43 -15.36 11.57 0.74
CA PRO A 43 -16.00 12.00 1.98
C PRO A 43 -15.68 13.46 2.37
N HIS A 44 -14.58 14.01 1.85
CA HIS A 44 -14.20 15.41 2.02
C HIS A 44 -15.17 16.43 1.39
N THR A 45 -16.12 15.98 0.56
CA THR A 45 -17.18 16.81 -0.03
C THR A 45 -18.44 16.87 0.84
N LYS A 46 -18.45 16.16 1.98
CA LYS A 46 -19.54 16.13 2.96
C LYS A 46 -19.04 16.65 4.32
N PRO A 47 -19.91 17.15 5.21
CA PRO A 47 -19.48 17.68 6.50
C PRO A 47 -18.77 16.62 7.34
N VAL A 48 -17.64 16.97 7.96
CA VAL A 48 -16.92 16.06 8.88
C VAL A 48 -17.81 15.59 10.05
N PRO A 49 -18.64 16.44 10.69
CA PRO A 49 -19.52 16.00 11.77
C PRO A 49 -20.57 14.96 11.34
N PHE A 50 -20.98 14.96 10.06
CA PHE A 50 -21.88 13.92 9.55
C PHE A 50 -21.20 12.54 9.57
N TRP A 51 -19.91 12.48 9.21
CA TRP A 51 -19.18 11.22 9.24
C TRP A 51 -18.98 10.70 10.65
N GLU A 52 -18.64 11.57 11.60
CA GLU A 52 -18.55 11.21 13.01
C GLU A 52 -19.87 10.65 13.53
N TYR A 53 -20.99 11.31 13.22
CA TYR A 53 -22.34 10.85 13.55
C TYR A 53 -22.63 9.46 12.99
N LEU A 54 -22.49 9.30 11.67
CA LEU A 54 -22.84 8.05 10.97
C LEU A 54 -21.96 6.90 11.44
N ILE A 55 -20.63 7.10 11.50
CA ILE A 55 -19.68 6.05 11.87
C ILE A 55 -19.90 5.58 13.31
N SER A 56 -20.14 6.51 14.26
CA SER A 56 -20.42 6.15 15.65
C SER A 56 -21.67 5.27 15.73
N ARG A 57 -22.78 5.70 15.11
CA ARG A 57 -24.06 4.98 15.14
C ARG A 57 -23.98 3.59 14.52
N VAL A 58 -23.23 3.45 13.42
CA VAL A 58 -23.03 2.13 12.81
C VAL A 58 -22.22 1.22 13.72
N ARG A 59 -21.16 1.74 14.35
CA ARG A 59 -20.31 0.96 15.27
C ARG A 59 -20.98 0.59 16.58
N ASP A 60 -21.93 1.39 17.05
CA ASP A 60 -22.75 1.03 18.22
C ASP A 60 -23.49 -0.30 18.02
N ARG A 61 -23.85 -0.62 16.77
CA ARG A 61 -24.53 -1.88 16.40
C ARG A 61 -23.59 -2.93 15.82
N PHE A 62 -22.58 -2.50 15.06
CA PHE A 62 -21.64 -3.36 14.34
C PHE A 62 -20.19 -2.86 14.55
N PRO A 63 -19.58 -3.14 15.72
CA PRO A 63 -18.29 -2.57 16.10
C PRO A 63 -17.11 -3.05 15.23
N ASP A 64 -17.29 -4.14 14.48
CA ASP A 64 -16.34 -4.71 13.54
C ASP A 64 -16.33 -4.00 12.16
N THR A 65 -17.15 -2.97 11.97
CA THR A 65 -17.22 -2.24 10.69
C THR A 65 -15.98 -1.39 10.40
N ILE A 66 -15.52 -1.47 9.14
CA ILE A 66 -14.37 -0.76 8.60
C ILE A 66 -14.86 0.27 7.57
N PHE A 67 -14.41 1.51 7.71
CA PHE A 67 -14.68 2.59 6.76
C PHE A 67 -13.38 3.04 6.11
N LEU A 68 -13.33 2.98 4.78
CA LEU A 68 -12.21 3.46 3.96
C LEU A 68 -12.58 4.82 3.33
N SER A 69 -11.84 5.87 3.69
CA SER A 69 -12.01 7.22 3.15
C SER A 69 -11.28 7.38 1.83
N GLU A 70 -11.99 7.50 0.71
CA GLU A 70 -11.42 7.90 -0.57
C GLU A 70 -11.34 9.44 -0.69
N ALA A 71 -10.37 10.03 -0.01
CA ALA A 71 -10.20 11.48 0.02
C ALA A 71 -8.85 11.92 -0.55
N PHE A 72 -8.80 12.24 -1.84
CA PHE A 72 -7.66 12.89 -2.47
C PHE A 72 -7.80 14.42 -2.35
N THR A 73 -7.56 14.95 -1.15
CA THR A 73 -7.72 16.38 -0.82
C THR A 73 -6.51 16.88 -0.04
N LYS A 74 -6.52 18.10 0.50
CA LYS A 74 -5.41 18.65 1.31
C LYS A 74 -5.16 17.82 2.58
N PRO A 75 -3.91 17.71 3.08
CA PRO A 75 -3.57 16.85 4.22
C PRO A 75 -4.42 17.08 5.47
N LYS A 76 -4.69 18.34 5.83
CA LYS A 76 -5.51 18.69 7.00
C LYS A 76 -6.90 18.03 6.98
N MET A 77 -7.56 17.99 5.82
CA MET A 77 -8.89 17.38 5.70
C MET A 77 -8.80 15.84 5.75
N MET A 78 -7.79 15.25 5.11
CA MET A 78 -7.56 13.80 5.19
C MET A 78 -7.33 13.34 6.65
N GLN A 79 -6.54 14.12 7.41
CA GLN A 79 -6.32 13.87 8.83
C GLN A 79 -7.60 14.07 9.67
N ALA A 80 -8.40 15.09 9.38
CA ALA A 80 -9.66 15.33 10.07
C ALA A 80 -10.66 14.19 9.89
N LEU A 81 -10.77 13.64 8.66
CA LEU A 81 -11.62 12.48 8.39
C LEU A 81 -11.15 11.23 9.13
N ALA A 82 -9.84 10.96 9.13
CA ALA A 82 -9.30 9.83 9.90
C ALA A 82 -9.62 9.97 11.41
N LYS A 83 -9.46 11.18 11.98
CA LYS A 83 -9.82 11.47 13.38
C LYS A 83 -11.33 11.38 13.65
N ALA A 84 -12.17 11.68 12.66
CA ALA A 84 -13.62 11.53 12.76
C ALA A 84 -14.10 10.06 12.76
N GLY A 85 -13.19 9.09 12.61
CA GLY A 85 -13.48 7.67 12.82
C GLY A 85 -13.28 6.77 11.61
N PHE A 86 -12.87 7.32 10.44
CA PHE A 86 -12.49 6.49 9.30
C PHE A 86 -11.35 5.54 9.67
N THR A 87 -11.52 4.25 9.38
CA THR A 87 -10.58 3.20 9.80
C THR A 87 -9.30 3.22 8.96
N GLN A 88 -9.49 3.49 7.66
CA GLN A 88 -8.48 3.52 6.64
C GLN A 88 -8.66 4.75 5.75
N SER A 89 -7.58 5.17 5.12
CA SER A 89 -7.56 6.31 4.22
C SER A 89 -6.82 5.97 2.94
N TYR A 90 -7.34 6.40 1.80
CA TYR A 90 -6.52 6.54 0.61
C TYR A 90 -5.36 7.52 0.88
N THR A 91 -4.32 7.44 0.06
CA THR A 91 -3.06 8.16 0.25
C THR A 91 -2.58 8.78 -1.05
N TYR A 92 -1.54 9.61 -0.99
CA TYR A 92 -0.88 10.15 -2.18
C TYR A 92 0.11 9.16 -2.83
N PHE A 93 0.05 7.87 -2.48
CA PHE A 93 0.99 6.86 -2.93
C PHE A 93 1.22 6.87 -4.45
N THR A 94 0.17 7.00 -5.25
CA THR A 94 0.24 7.05 -6.72
C THR A 94 1.09 8.19 -7.27
N TRP A 95 1.23 9.29 -6.52
CA TRP A 95 2.03 10.47 -6.89
C TRP A 95 3.31 10.58 -6.06
N ARG A 96 3.81 9.47 -5.51
CA ARG A 96 5.16 9.33 -4.95
C ARG A 96 5.91 8.34 -5.82
N ASN A 97 7.05 8.72 -6.36
CA ASN A 97 7.80 7.98 -7.36
C ASN A 97 9.29 7.91 -7.01
N THR A 98 9.86 8.94 -6.40
CA THR A 98 11.29 8.98 -6.06
C THR A 98 11.57 8.40 -4.67
N LYS A 99 12.82 8.01 -4.43
CA LYS A 99 13.29 7.55 -3.12
C LYS A 99 13.02 8.56 -2.01
N GLN A 100 13.26 9.85 -2.29
CA GLN A 100 12.99 10.93 -1.34
C GLN A 100 11.49 11.06 -1.07
N GLU A 101 10.67 11.13 -2.12
CA GLU A 101 9.21 11.23 -2.01
C GLU A 101 8.60 10.09 -1.17
N PHE A 102 9.04 8.85 -1.40
CA PHE A 102 8.61 7.71 -0.59
C PHE A 102 9.07 7.83 0.86
N THR A 103 10.35 8.13 1.07
CA THR A 103 10.93 8.20 2.41
C THR A 103 10.24 9.26 3.25
N GLU A 104 10.10 10.48 2.73
CA GLU A 104 9.43 11.58 3.42
C GLU A 104 7.97 11.26 3.71
N TYR A 105 7.22 10.82 2.70
CA TYR A 105 5.79 10.59 2.85
C TYR A 105 5.48 9.46 3.82
N PHE A 106 6.18 8.33 3.73
CA PHE A 106 5.92 7.21 4.64
C PHE A 106 6.51 7.43 6.03
N THR A 107 7.54 8.27 6.18
CA THR A 107 7.99 8.73 7.50
C THR A 107 6.92 9.59 8.16
N GLU A 108 6.27 10.52 7.44
CA GLU A 108 5.12 11.28 7.94
C GLU A 108 4.02 10.33 8.43
N LEU A 109 3.62 9.36 7.60
CA LEU A 109 2.50 8.46 7.93
C LEU A 109 2.76 7.51 9.10
N THR A 110 3.99 7.00 9.24
CA THR A 110 4.28 5.86 10.15
C THR A 110 5.14 6.22 11.37
N GLN A 111 5.82 7.37 11.34
CA GLN A 111 6.76 7.78 12.40
C GLN A 111 6.38 9.08 13.10
N THR A 112 5.24 9.68 12.76
CA THR A 112 4.63 10.79 13.51
C THR A 112 3.36 10.32 14.22
N ASP A 113 2.70 11.22 14.95
CA ASP A 113 1.39 11.00 15.59
C ASP A 113 0.30 10.53 14.59
N MET A 114 0.51 10.73 13.28
CA MET A 114 -0.41 10.21 12.26
C MET A 114 -0.63 8.70 12.37
N ARG A 115 0.36 7.93 12.82
CA ARG A 115 0.23 6.47 12.95
C ARG A 115 -0.90 6.03 13.89
N ASP A 116 -1.28 6.89 14.84
CA ASP A 116 -2.26 6.55 15.88
C ASP A 116 -3.70 6.61 15.35
N TYR A 117 -3.95 7.39 14.29
CA TYR A 117 -5.30 7.61 13.75
C TYR A 117 -5.43 7.38 12.25
N PHE A 118 -4.33 7.38 11.49
CA PHE A 118 -4.34 7.30 10.02
C PHE A 118 -3.72 5.99 9.55
N ARG A 119 -4.52 5.13 8.90
CA ARG A 119 -4.03 3.89 8.28
C ARG A 119 -4.11 3.99 6.76
N GLY A 120 -2.97 4.14 6.10
CA GLY A 120 -2.90 4.28 4.65
C GLY A 120 -3.22 2.99 3.90
N ASN A 121 -4.31 2.97 3.13
CA ASN A 121 -4.62 1.91 2.18
C ASN A 121 -4.02 2.26 0.81
N LEU A 122 -3.03 1.47 0.38
CA LEU A 122 -2.23 1.77 -0.80
C LEU A 122 -2.83 1.12 -2.05
N TRP A 123 -3.36 1.95 -2.94
CA TRP A 123 -3.84 1.52 -4.25
C TRP A 123 -2.87 2.03 -5.32
N PRO A 124 -2.17 1.16 -6.07
CA PRO A 124 -1.27 1.60 -7.14
C PRO A 124 -2.05 2.11 -8.36
N ASN A 125 -3.30 1.71 -8.51
CA ASN A 125 -4.25 2.22 -9.49
C ASN A 125 -5.67 2.24 -8.90
N THR A 126 -6.55 3.02 -9.51
CA THR A 126 -8.00 3.00 -9.26
C THR A 126 -8.74 3.18 -10.60
N PRO A 127 -10.06 2.98 -10.69
CA PRO A 127 -10.81 3.28 -11.91
C PRO A 127 -10.62 4.72 -12.44
N ASP A 128 -10.23 5.65 -11.57
CA ASP A 128 -10.01 7.07 -11.85
C ASP A 128 -8.55 7.49 -12.01
N ILE A 129 -7.61 6.60 -11.66
CA ILE A 129 -6.18 6.93 -11.54
C ILE A 129 -5.36 5.79 -12.15
N LEU A 130 -4.86 6.04 -13.36
CA LEU A 130 -3.75 5.38 -14.01
C LEU A 130 -2.54 6.34 -13.97
N PRO A 131 -1.66 6.24 -12.96
CA PRO A 131 -0.54 7.17 -12.81
C PRO A 131 0.42 7.13 -14.00
N VAL A 132 1.04 8.27 -14.30
CA VAL A 132 1.95 8.43 -15.46
C VAL A 132 3.05 7.37 -15.50
N HIS A 133 3.63 7.00 -14.35
CA HIS A 133 4.70 5.98 -14.30
C HIS A 133 4.22 4.58 -14.75
N LEU A 134 2.94 4.24 -14.56
CA LEU A 134 2.38 2.99 -15.09
C LEU A 134 2.13 3.07 -16.60
N GLN A 135 1.79 4.26 -17.11
CA GLN A 135 1.59 4.51 -18.54
C GLN A 135 2.89 4.27 -19.33
N THR A 136 4.02 4.78 -18.82
CA THR A 136 5.29 4.76 -19.56
C THR A 136 6.25 3.63 -19.16
N GLY A 137 6.14 3.11 -17.94
CA GLY A 137 7.11 2.13 -17.41
C GLY A 137 6.81 0.66 -17.74
N GLY A 138 5.71 0.38 -18.45
CA GLY A 138 5.33 -0.98 -18.87
C GLY A 138 5.19 -1.98 -17.72
N ARG A 139 5.29 -3.28 -18.03
CA ARG A 139 5.16 -4.37 -17.04
C ARG A 139 6.05 -4.21 -15.79
N PRO A 140 7.33 -3.81 -15.89
CA PRO A 140 8.17 -3.58 -14.70
C PRO A 140 7.58 -2.57 -13.72
N ALA A 141 6.97 -1.48 -14.19
CA ALA A 141 6.35 -0.50 -13.32
C ALA A 141 5.23 -1.11 -12.47
N PHE A 142 4.37 -1.95 -13.06
CA PHE A 142 3.32 -2.65 -12.31
C PHE A 142 3.91 -3.58 -11.25
N MET A 143 4.99 -4.31 -11.58
CA MET A 143 5.68 -5.18 -10.62
C MET A 143 6.28 -4.40 -9.45
N ILE A 144 6.97 -3.29 -9.73
CA ILE A 144 7.54 -2.35 -8.74
C ILE A 144 6.45 -1.82 -7.82
N ARG A 145 5.36 -1.29 -8.40
CA ARG A 145 4.25 -0.70 -7.64
C ARG A 145 3.49 -1.74 -6.82
N ALA A 146 3.37 -2.97 -7.30
CA ALA A 146 2.78 -4.07 -6.54
C ALA A 146 3.59 -4.36 -5.26
N VAL A 147 4.92 -4.48 -5.38
CA VAL A 147 5.80 -4.69 -4.21
C VAL A 147 5.65 -3.52 -3.25
N LEU A 148 5.87 -2.29 -3.71
CA LEU A 148 5.83 -1.10 -2.85
C LEU A 148 4.50 -0.98 -2.10
N ALA A 149 3.36 -1.14 -2.78
CA ALA A 149 2.05 -1.07 -2.13
C ALA A 149 1.89 -2.16 -1.06
N ALA A 150 2.34 -3.37 -1.39
CA ALA A 150 2.21 -4.55 -0.56
C ALA A 150 3.21 -4.61 0.62
N THR A 151 4.30 -3.85 0.61
CA THR A 151 5.31 -3.92 1.69
C THR A 151 5.47 -2.63 2.48
N LEU A 152 5.09 -1.47 1.93
CA LEU A 152 5.11 -0.20 2.67
C LEU A 152 3.94 -0.07 3.66
N SER A 153 2.78 -0.69 3.38
CA SER A 153 1.60 -0.64 4.27
C SER A 153 1.14 -2.03 4.75
N SER A 154 0.41 -2.05 5.86
CA SER A 154 -0.30 -3.24 6.34
C SER A 154 -1.54 -3.55 5.50
N VAL A 155 -2.03 -2.62 4.68
CA VAL A 155 -3.18 -2.82 3.79
C VAL A 155 -2.98 -2.13 2.43
N TYR A 156 -3.35 -2.84 1.36
CA TYR A 156 -3.23 -2.37 -0.01
C TYR A 156 -4.38 -2.95 -0.84
N GLY A 157 -4.63 -2.40 -2.02
CA GLY A 157 -5.60 -2.91 -2.99
C GLY A 157 -5.09 -2.76 -4.42
N ILE A 158 -5.76 -3.39 -5.37
CA ILE A 158 -5.55 -3.22 -6.81
C ILE A 158 -6.90 -3.15 -7.49
N TYR A 159 -6.99 -2.38 -8.58
CA TYR A 159 -8.16 -2.37 -9.45
C TYR A 159 -7.94 -3.30 -10.64
N SER A 160 -8.96 -4.12 -10.95
CA SER A 160 -8.90 -5.17 -11.97
C SER A 160 -8.39 -4.66 -13.32
N GLY A 161 -7.46 -5.41 -13.91
CA GLY A 161 -6.69 -5.00 -15.09
C GLY A 161 -5.27 -4.55 -14.73
N PHE A 162 -5.00 -4.25 -13.45
CA PHE A 162 -3.64 -4.00 -12.96
C PHE A 162 -2.73 -5.22 -13.17
N GLU A 163 -3.24 -6.41 -12.90
CA GLU A 163 -2.53 -7.68 -13.09
C GLU A 163 -2.25 -8.01 -14.56
N LEU A 164 -2.97 -7.37 -15.49
CA LEU A 164 -2.76 -7.46 -16.94
C LEU A 164 -1.86 -6.33 -17.46
N CYS A 165 -1.38 -5.47 -16.56
CA CYS A 165 -0.58 -4.29 -16.89
C CYS A 165 -1.29 -3.34 -17.87
N GLU A 166 -2.62 -3.21 -17.76
CA GLU A 166 -3.39 -2.24 -18.57
C GLU A 166 -2.90 -0.81 -18.32
N ASN A 167 -2.31 -0.19 -19.35
CA ASN A 167 -1.63 1.08 -19.21
C ASN A 167 -1.99 2.13 -20.29
N ALA A 168 -3.01 1.87 -21.10
CA ALA A 168 -3.46 2.81 -22.13
C ALA A 168 -4.25 3.99 -21.51
N PRO A 169 -3.71 5.21 -21.53
CA PRO A 169 -4.39 6.36 -20.95
C PRO A 169 -5.21 7.10 -22.00
N LEU A 170 -6.21 7.84 -21.53
CA LEU A 170 -6.70 8.98 -22.30
C LEU A 170 -5.54 10.00 -22.41
N PRO A 171 -5.16 10.47 -23.61
CA PRO A 171 -3.94 11.25 -23.81
C PRO A 171 -3.82 12.47 -22.86
N GLY A 172 -2.70 12.56 -22.15
CA GLY A 172 -2.41 13.64 -21.21
C GLY A 172 -3.19 13.59 -19.90
N ARG A 173 -3.85 12.47 -19.58
CA ARG A 173 -4.64 12.28 -18.37
C ARG A 173 -4.24 11.01 -17.62
N GLU A 174 -4.66 10.93 -16.37
CA GLU A 174 -4.58 9.72 -15.54
C GLU A 174 -5.85 8.87 -15.64
N GLU A 175 -6.71 9.11 -16.65
CA GLU A 175 -7.90 8.30 -16.90
C GLU A 175 -7.56 7.18 -17.89
N TYR A 176 -8.12 5.98 -17.69
CA TYR A 176 -8.02 4.90 -18.66
C TYR A 176 -8.75 5.26 -19.95
N LEU A 177 -8.16 4.95 -21.13
CA LEU A 177 -8.71 5.30 -22.45
C LEU A 177 -10.13 4.71 -22.63
N ASP A 178 -10.23 3.39 -22.45
CA ASP A 178 -11.47 2.61 -22.53
C ASP A 178 -11.91 2.22 -21.11
N SER A 179 -12.34 3.22 -20.35
CA SER A 179 -12.67 3.08 -18.93
C SER A 179 -13.90 2.21 -18.70
N GLU A 180 -13.76 1.15 -17.89
CA GLU A 180 -14.85 0.27 -17.43
C GLU A 180 -15.99 1.02 -16.72
N LYS A 181 -15.73 2.23 -16.19
CA LYS A 181 -16.78 3.09 -15.63
C LYS A 181 -17.92 3.42 -16.60
N TYR A 182 -17.66 3.36 -17.91
CA TYR A 182 -18.61 3.77 -18.96
C TYR A 182 -18.93 2.67 -19.96
N GLN A 183 -18.32 1.49 -19.83
CA GLN A 183 -18.55 0.36 -20.71
C GLN A 183 -18.21 -0.96 -20.03
N TRP A 184 -18.85 -2.04 -20.48
CA TRP A 184 -18.45 -3.38 -20.12
C TRP A 184 -17.01 -3.66 -20.59
N LYS A 185 -16.19 -4.29 -19.76
CA LYS A 185 -14.80 -4.62 -20.09
C LYS A 185 -14.48 -6.08 -19.81
N GLU A 186 -14.57 -6.89 -20.86
CA GLU A 186 -14.13 -8.28 -20.85
C GLU A 186 -12.60 -8.37 -20.85
N ARG A 187 -12.05 -9.35 -20.15
CA ARG A 187 -10.61 -9.54 -19.97
C ARG A 187 -10.24 -11.01 -20.11
N ASP A 188 -9.20 -11.29 -20.90
CA ASP A 188 -8.49 -12.57 -20.82
C ASP A 188 -7.52 -12.52 -19.63
N TRP A 189 -7.93 -13.12 -18.52
CA TRP A 189 -7.13 -13.16 -17.30
C TRP A 189 -5.81 -13.91 -17.44
N ASN A 190 -5.63 -14.72 -18.48
CA ASN A 190 -4.42 -15.48 -18.76
C ASN A 190 -3.59 -14.89 -19.90
N ALA A 191 -3.92 -13.68 -20.36
CA ALA A 191 -3.16 -13.00 -21.41
C ALA A 191 -1.65 -13.00 -21.10
N PRO A 192 -0.78 -13.29 -22.10
CA PRO A 192 0.66 -13.30 -21.89
C PRO A 192 1.18 -11.99 -21.31
N GLY A 193 2.16 -12.07 -20.40
CA GLY A 193 2.74 -10.90 -19.75
C GLY A 193 2.03 -10.45 -18.46
N ASN A 194 0.91 -11.07 -18.08
CA ASN A 194 0.27 -10.81 -16.79
C ASN A 194 1.21 -11.06 -15.59
N ILE A 195 0.90 -10.43 -14.47
CA ILE A 195 1.68 -10.47 -13.23
C ILE A 195 0.91 -11.12 -12.07
N LYS A 196 -0.04 -12.01 -12.37
CA LYS A 196 -0.85 -12.68 -11.32
C LYS A 196 -0.01 -13.51 -10.37
N GLU A 197 0.97 -14.24 -10.89
CA GLU A 197 1.89 -15.05 -10.06
C GLU A 197 2.77 -14.18 -9.16
N TRP A 198 3.21 -13.03 -9.66
CA TRP A 198 3.95 -12.04 -8.88
C TRP A 198 3.11 -11.52 -7.70
N ILE A 199 1.87 -11.09 -7.97
CA ILE A 199 0.93 -10.62 -6.95
C ILE A 199 0.59 -11.75 -5.95
N THR A 200 0.40 -12.97 -6.45
CA THR A 200 0.12 -14.15 -5.62
C THR A 200 1.28 -14.46 -4.67
N ARG A 201 2.52 -14.43 -5.18
CA ARG A 201 3.73 -14.63 -4.38
C ARG A 201 3.84 -13.57 -3.30
N ILE A 202 3.67 -12.29 -3.63
CA ILE A 202 3.71 -11.18 -2.67
C ILE A 202 2.64 -11.32 -1.58
N ASN A 203 1.42 -11.72 -1.93
CA ASN A 203 0.36 -11.94 -0.96
C ASN A 203 0.65 -13.11 -0.02
N ARG A 204 1.23 -14.20 -0.54
CA ARG A 204 1.71 -15.31 0.28
C ARG A 204 2.82 -14.85 1.24
N ILE A 205 3.75 -14.03 0.76
CA ILE A 205 4.80 -13.43 1.59
C ILE A 205 4.19 -12.62 2.73
N ARG A 206 3.20 -11.75 2.44
CA ARG A 206 2.51 -10.98 3.47
C ARG A 206 1.89 -11.89 4.53
N GLN A 207 1.05 -12.85 4.11
CA GLN A 207 0.36 -13.79 5.01
C GLN A 207 1.31 -14.53 5.96
N GLN A 208 2.50 -14.89 5.47
CA GLN A 208 3.48 -15.70 6.21
C GLN A 208 4.43 -14.87 7.09
N ASN A 209 4.43 -13.54 6.99
CA ASN A 209 5.41 -12.69 7.67
C ASN A 209 4.74 -11.56 8.45
N ARG A 210 4.59 -11.78 9.76
CA ARG A 210 3.89 -10.87 10.70
C ARG A 210 4.43 -9.44 10.68
N ALA A 211 5.70 -9.22 10.36
CA ALA A 211 6.25 -7.88 10.23
C ALA A 211 5.52 -7.01 9.19
N LEU A 212 4.95 -7.62 8.14
CA LEU A 212 4.21 -6.91 7.09
C LEU A 212 2.75 -6.60 7.48
N HIS A 213 2.25 -7.16 8.58
CA HIS A 213 0.89 -6.89 9.10
C HIS A 213 0.82 -5.64 9.99
N LEU A 214 1.97 -5.20 10.53
CA LEU A 214 2.07 -3.99 11.35
C LEU A 214 2.18 -2.74 10.47
N TYR A 215 1.79 -1.57 10.99
CA TYR A 215 1.76 -0.32 10.22
C TYR A 215 2.92 0.63 10.56
N ASP A 216 3.21 0.80 11.85
CA ASP A 216 4.13 1.78 12.43
C ASP A 216 5.60 1.30 12.56
N ASN A 217 5.86 0.05 12.17
CA ASN A 217 7.17 -0.58 12.25
C ASN A 217 8.05 -0.39 11.00
N LEU A 218 7.63 0.44 10.05
CA LEU A 218 8.39 0.77 8.84
C LEU A 218 9.57 1.69 9.16
N ARG A 219 10.76 1.33 8.69
CA ARG A 219 11.97 2.17 8.76
C ARG A 219 12.70 2.15 7.43
N PHE A 220 13.15 3.31 6.99
CA PHE A 220 13.99 3.46 5.80
C PHE A 220 15.46 3.44 6.19
N TYR A 221 16.28 2.82 5.35
CA TYR A 221 17.71 2.66 5.59
C TYR A 221 18.49 3.15 4.38
N HIS A 222 19.78 3.41 4.58
CA HIS A 222 20.61 3.99 3.53
C HIS A 222 20.95 2.96 2.43
N SER A 223 20.92 3.44 1.19
CA SER A 223 21.43 2.79 0.00
C SER A 223 22.23 3.83 -0.79
N ASP A 224 23.39 3.43 -1.31
CA ASP A 224 24.33 4.32 -2.00
C ASP A 224 23.78 4.84 -3.36
N ASN A 225 22.71 4.21 -3.89
CA ASN A 225 22.08 4.58 -5.17
C ASN A 225 20.70 5.25 -4.93
N GLU A 226 20.43 6.35 -5.62
CA GLU A 226 19.16 7.10 -5.52
C GLU A 226 17.97 6.36 -6.14
N ASN A 227 18.20 5.49 -7.13
CA ASN A 227 17.16 4.66 -7.74
C ASN A 227 16.82 3.41 -6.92
N ILE A 228 17.63 3.09 -5.89
CA ILE A 228 17.38 1.95 -5.01
C ILE A 228 16.75 2.43 -3.70
N LEU A 229 15.49 2.05 -3.46
CA LEU A 229 14.82 2.26 -2.19
C LEU A 229 15.07 1.06 -1.27
N PHE A 230 15.53 1.33 -0.03
CA PHE A 230 15.80 0.30 0.96
C PHE A 230 15.08 0.61 2.29
N TYR A 231 14.31 -0.36 2.78
CA TYR A 231 13.56 -0.24 4.02
C TYR A 231 13.35 -1.61 4.67
N GLY A 232 12.95 -1.60 5.93
CA GLY A 232 12.62 -2.81 6.66
C GLY A 232 11.39 -2.65 7.54
N LYS A 233 10.82 -3.80 7.89
CA LYS A 233 9.74 -3.96 8.84
C LYS A 233 10.10 -5.09 9.76
N MET A 234 10.01 -4.85 11.06
CA MET A 234 10.33 -5.84 12.09
C MET A 234 9.21 -5.92 13.12
N THR A 235 8.90 -7.11 13.61
CA THR A 235 8.07 -7.28 14.80
C THR A 235 8.81 -6.78 16.05
N PRO A 236 8.10 -6.33 17.11
CA PRO A 236 8.74 -5.94 18.38
C PRO A 236 9.65 -7.04 18.96
N ALA A 237 9.20 -8.30 18.91
CA ALA A 237 9.96 -9.46 19.38
C ALA A 237 11.15 -9.87 18.47
N ARG A 238 11.33 -9.23 17.31
CA ARG A 238 12.35 -9.56 16.31
C ARG A 238 12.32 -11.03 15.82
N ASP A 239 11.14 -11.67 15.86
CA ASP A 239 10.92 -13.02 15.31
C ASP A 239 10.51 -13.00 13.83
N SER A 240 10.10 -11.85 13.31
CA SER A 240 9.94 -11.58 11.88
C SER A 240 10.68 -10.29 11.53
N ILE A 241 11.72 -10.41 10.72
CA ILE A 241 12.54 -9.30 10.21
C ILE A 241 12.52 -9.36 8.68
N ILE A 242 11.88 -8.38 8.07
CA ILE A 242 11.78 -8.24 6.62
C ILE A 242 12.55 -7.01 6.18
N LEU A 243 13.41 -7.19 5.19
CA LEU A 243 14.15 -6.14 4.51
C LEU A 243 13.70 -6.13 3.04
N VAL A 244 13.38 -4.97 2.50
CA VAL A 244 12.89 -4.82 1.13
C VAL A 244 13.78 -3.85 0.39
N VAL A 245 14.26 -4.29 -0.77
CA VAL A 245 15.07 -3.48 -1.70
C VAL A 245 14.30 -3.39 -3.01
N VAL A 246 14.09 -2.19 -3.53
CA VAL A 246 13.33 -1.97 -4.76
C VAL A 246 14.10 -1.05 -5.69
N ASN A 247 14.25 -1.45 -6.96
CA ASN A 247 14.66 -0.57 -8.04
C ASN A 247 13.45 0.25 -8.50
N LEU A 248 13.53 1.56 -8.36
CA LEU A 248 12.47 2.49 -8.73
C LEU A 248 12.46 2.84 -10.23
N ASP A 249 13.53 2.49 -10.94
CA ASP A 249 13.64 2.66 -12.39
C ASP A 249 13.07 1.43 -13.11
N ALA A 250 12.03 1.65 -13.92
CA ALA A 250 11.37 0.59 -14.68
C ALA A 250 12.12 0.17 -15.95
N HIS A 251 13.23 0.84 -16.29
CA HIS A 251 13.92 0.69 -17.58
C HIS A 251 15.36 0.22 -17.44
N GLN A 252 16.07 0.58 -16.37
CA GLN A 252 17.49 0.28 -16.21
C GLN A 252 17.79 -0.59 -15.00
N THR A 253 18.75 -1.50 -15.16
CA THR A 253 19.36 -2.23 -14.04
C THR A 253 20.13 -1.26 -13.16
N HIS A 254 19.89 -1.33 -11.85
CA HIS A 254 20.63 -0.56 -10.86
C HIS A 254 21.21 -1.49 -9.81
N ASN A 255 22.41 -1.15 -9.33
CA ASN A 255 23.03 -1.77 -8.17
C ASN A 255 23.25 -0.76 -7.05
N SER A 256 23.48 -1.27 -5.85
CA SER A 256 23.80 -0.45 -4.69
C SER A 256 24.52 -1.27 -3.62
N TYR A 257 25.29 -0.59 -2.78
CA TYR A 257 25.53 -1.11 -1.44
C TYR A 257 24.43 -0.60 -0.51
N ILE A 258 23.78 -1.52 0.18
CA ILE A 258 22.77 -1.22 1.20
C ILE A 258 23.37 -1.32 2.60
N HIS A 259 22.89 -0.46 3.51
CA HIS A 259 23.38 -0.36 4.89
C HIS A 259 22.36 -0.96 5.84
N VAL A 260 22.48 -2.26 6.05
CA VAL A 260 21.63 -3.11 6.87
C VAL A 260 21.78 -2.74 8.35
N PRO A 261 20.66 -2.53 9.07
CA PRO A 261 20.65 -2.15 10.48
C PRO A 261 20.89 -3.35 11.41
N VAL A 262 22.04 -4.01 11.30
CA VAL A 262 22.33 -5.26 12.06
C VAL A 262 22.13 -5.08 13.57
N ALA A 263 22.44 -3.89 14.10
CA ALA A 263 22.23 -3.54 15.51
C ALA A 263 20.75 -3.60 15.95
N GLU A 264 19.79 -3.53 15.01
CA GLU A 264 18.35 -3.60 15.30
C GLU A 264 17.79 -5.03 15.33
N PHE A 265 18.57 -6.05 14.94
CA PHE A 265 18.11 -7.45 14.83
C PHE A 265 17.94 -8.18 16.17
N GLY A 266 18.34 -7.53 17.28
CA GLY A 266 18.40 -8.14 18.61
C GLY A 266 19.71 -8.88 18.83
N ALA A 267 19.71 -9.87 19.74
CA ALA A 267 20.90 -10.64 20.04
C ALA A 267 21.42 -11.40 18.81
N MET A 268 22.71 -11.21 18.52
CA MET A 268 23.46 -11.83 17.43
C MET A 268 24.76 -12.39 18.01
N GLU A 269 25.12 -13.62 17.67
CA GLU A 269 26.39 -14.24 18.12
C GLU A 269 27.59 -13.80 17.28
N SER A 270 27.34 -13.34 16.05
CA SER A 270 28.35 -12.83 15.14
C SER A 270 27.73 -11.81 14.18
N ASP A 271 28.56 -11.09 13.44
CA ASP A 271 28.11 -10.20 12.36
C ASP A 271 27.63 -10.95 11.10
N THR A 272 27.57 -12.28 11.15
CA THR A 272 27.11 -13.13 10.05
C THR A 272 25.65 -13.51 10.22
N TYR A 273 24.88 -13.37 9.14
CA TYR A 273 23.47 -13.75 9.11
C TYR A 273 23.08 -14.20 7.71
N GLN A 274 21.98 -14.96 7.62
CA GLN A 274 21.43 -15.38 6.35
C GLN A 274 20.24 -14.50 5.98
N VAL A 275 20.13 -14.16 4.70
CA VAL A 275 18.92 -13.58 4.12
C VAL A 275 18.32 -14.55 3.10
N HIS A 276 17.02 -14.78 3.19
CA HIS A 276 16.24 -15.57 2.24
C HIS A 276 15.40 -14.61 1.42
N ASP A 277 15.70 -14.47 0.13
CA ASP A 277 14.86 -13.71 -0.79
C ASP A 277 13.57 -14.46 -1.05
N LEU A 278 12.47 -13.93 -0.52
CA LEU A 278 11.18 -14.57 -0.59
C LEU A 278 10.55 -14.47 -1.99
N LEU A 279 11.08 -13.66 -2.90
CA LEU A 279 10.57 -13.59 -4.27
C LEU A 279 11.14 -14.73 -5.14
N THR A 280 12.41 -15.06 -4.96
CA THR A 280 13.15 -16.03 -5.80
C THR A 280 13.51 -17.34 -5.08
N ASP A 281 13.31 -17.39 -3.77
CA ASP A 281 13.80 -18.46 -2.89
C ASP A 281 15.32 -18.59 -2.77
N ALA A 282 16.09 -17.65 -3.35
CA ALA A 282 17.54 -17.57 -3.18
C ALA A 282 17.93 -17.26 -1.73
N ARG A 283 19.09 -17.76 -1.29
CA ARG A 283 19.64 -17.51 0.05
C ARG A 283 21.06 -16.99 -0.05
N TYR A 284 21.37 -16.00 0.76
CA TYR A 284 22.68 -15.36 0.81
C TYR A 284 23.17 -15.31 2.25
N THR A 285 24.47 -15.49 2.44
CA THR A 285 25.15 -15.23 3.71
C THR A 285 25.75 -13.84 3.63
N TRP A 286 25.29 -12.95 4.50
CA TRP A 286 25.77 -11.57 4.61
C TRP A 286 26.62 -11.39 5.85
N HIS A 287 27.54 -10.44 5.77
CA HIS A 287 28.48 -10.12 6.83
C HIS A 287 28.44 -8.61 7.09
N GLY A 288 28.22 -8.24 8.35
CA GLY A 288 28.16 -6.85 8.77
C GLY A 288 27.02 -6.06 8.13
N SER A 289 27.15 -4.74 8.17
CA SER A 289 26.09 -3.81 7.76
C SER A 289 26.07 -3.48 6.28
N ARG A 290 27.15 -3.67 5.51
CA ARG A 290 27.22 -3.18 4.12
C ARG A 290 27.24 -4.33 3.12
N ASN A 291 26.18 -4.47 2.31
CA ASN A 291 26.01 -5.59 1.38
C ASN A 291 25.64 -5.12 -0.03
N TYR A 292 26.16 -5.79 -1.06
CA TYR A 292 25.87 -5.48 -2.47
C TYR A 292 24.55 -6.10 -2.93
N VAL A 293 23.80 -5.37 -3.75
CA VAL A 293 22.58 -5.80 -4.43
C VAL A 293 22.53 -5.25 -5.84
N GLU A 294 21.91 -5.98 -6.76
CA GLU A 294 21.67 -5.58 -8.15
C GLU A 294 20.29 -6.05 -8.58
N LEU A 295 19.53 -5.18 -9.24
CA LEU A 295 18.13 -5.39 -9.58
C LEU A 295 17.87 -4.98 -11.03
N ASP A 296 17.55 -5.97 -11.87
CA ASP A 296 17.09 -5.77 -13.25
C ASP A 296 15.55 -5.67 -13.28
N PRO A 297 14.97 -4.53 -13.71
CA PRO A 297 13.53 -4.34 -13.68
C PRO A 297 12.75 -5.30 -14.60
N LEU A 298 13.38 -5.87 -15.62
CA LEU A 298 12.71 -6.81 -16.55
C LEU A 298 12.51 -8.20 -15.95
N THR A 299 13.41 -8.60 -15.05
CA THR A 299 13.42 -9.95 -14.46
C THR A 299 13.08 -9.91 -12.97
N GLN A 300 13.73 -9.04 -12.21
CA GLN A 300 13.59 -8.93 -10.76
C GLN A 300 13.77 -7.48 -10.28
N PRO A 301 12.69 -6.68 -10.22
CA PRO A 301 12.77 -5.28 -9.79
C PRO A 301 12.94 -5.08 -8.28
N ALA A 302 12.86 -6.15 -7.49
CA ALA A 302 12.94 -6.07 -6.02
C ALA A 302 13.45 -7.35 -5.37
N HIS A 303 13.95 -7.21 -4.16
CA HIS A 303 14.16 -8.29 -3.19
C HIS A 303 13.25 -8.09 -1.98
N ILE A 304 12.68 -9.18 -1.46
CA ILE A 304 12.02 -9.20 -0.16
C ILE A 304 12.74 -10.22 0.70
N PHE A 305 13.74 -9.77 1.44
CA PHE A 305 14.56 -10.63 2.28
C PHE A 305 13.91 -10.87 3.64
N ARG A 306 13.83 -12.13 4.04
CA ARG A 306 13.66 -12.53 5.44
C ARG A 306 15.02 -12.80 6.07
N VAL A 307 15.32 -12.10 7.15
CA VAL A 307 16.56 -12.31 7.90
C VAL A 307 16.42 -13.55 8.79
N ARG A 308 17.43 -14.41 8.76
CA ARG A 308 17.64 -15.52 9.69
C ARG A 308 18.93 -15.29 10.45
N ARG A 309 18.79 -15.12 11.76
CA ARG A 309 19.92 -15.02 12.68
C ARG A 309 20.53 -16.42 12.82
N LEU A 310 21.85 -16.52 12.69
CA LEU A 310 22.56 -17.75 13.02
C LEU A 310 22.70 -17.77 14.54
N VAL A 311 22.03 -18.71 15.19
CA VAL A 311 22.24 -19.05 16.61
C VAL A 311 23.11 -20.31 16.60
N GLY A 312 24.12 -20.38 17.45
CA GLY A 312 25.25 -21.32 17.40
C GLY A 312 24.93 -22.81 17.60
N GLU A 313 23.67 -23.22 17.48
CA GLU A 313 23.22 -24.60 17.73
C GLU A 313 22.78 -25.39 16.48
N ASP A 314 22.97 -24.89 15.26
CA ASP A 314 22.86 -25.74 14.04
C ASP A 314 24.22 -26.38 13.67
N ARG A 315 24.96 -26.88 14.68
CA ARG A 315 26.23 -27.62 14.46
C ARG A 315 26.07 -29.13 14.37
N PHE A 316 24.85 -29.67 14.44
CA PHE A 316 24.58 -31.08 14.22
C PHE A 316 23.26 -31.28 13.47
N ALA A 317 23.33 -31.33 12.14
CA ALA A 317 22.33 -31.96 11.27
C ALA A 317 23.05 -32.64 10.11
#